data_AF-A0A182SJ89-F1
#
_entry.id   AF-A0A182SJ89-F1
#
_cell.length_a   1.000
_cell.length_b   1.000
_cell.length_c   1.000
_cell.angle_alpha   90.00
_cell.angle_beta   90.00
_cell.angle_gamma   90.00
#
_symmetry.space_group_name_H-M   'P 1'
#
loop_
_entity.id
_entity.type
_entity.pdbx_description
1 polymer ?
#
loop_
_entity_poly.entity_id
_entity_poly.type
_entity_poly.pdbx_seq_one_letter_code
_entity_poly.pdbx_strand_id
1 'polypeptide(L)'
;MRSVAEATASMQITVGQPTGCSLGAGRTRWAYGCTSGKFLYINILLVLLLLLHNALFVGGLRKGKLVLPSSYTALGDDLDVQLHADPLELATVDRLKLEISRHLPGAAGTVATTLDIRVDVNHNVTQIKVPCYHFLHGGHYELAVLEENASHSRLGQVMDERLRQPLEVGWPSVRLAIVPNRTDTYPELKIQGLLEFRDVRCQLPTQGVDSLDLPELWLELFYCGKSVDSCSHGNSSQPFSRAQVLYTEQVRGLPPSRVVDFRCDLFGLAGFYGLHLKSRTGEPDDPSLAPLLQARALLQADWSKQYVFTVHTRSIFPCDPHGSGIRVLFQYPACILNQADRVRVYAKLRADVLSLAPPTSLHYIAEQRVSKGQHSLYFECDLFYEKFVEYCFVYVSQAISGAVADIRMDCVPTLPVSGE
;
A
#
# COMPACT_ATOMS: atom_id res chain seq x y z
N MET A 1 42.88 9.99 41.04
CA MET A 1 43.48 9.07 42.03
C MET A 1 43.17 7.64 41.59
N ARG A 2 44.23 6.83 41.33
CA ARG A 2 44.29 5.37 41.07
C ARG A 2 43.52 4.83 39.84
N SER A 3 44.15 4.35 38.75
CA SER A 3 45.14 3.27 38.53
C SER A 3 44.48 1.94 38.11
N VAL A 4 44.51 1.60 36.80
CA VAL A 4 45.27 0.53 36.10
C VAL A 4 44.70 -0.90 36.23
N ALA A 5 44.36 -1.54 35.09
CA ALA A 5 45.02 -2.76 34.56
C ALA A 5 44.34 -3.31 33.28
N GLU A 6 45.20 -3.72 32.34
CA GLU A 6 44.96 -4.34 31.02
C GLU A 6 44.46 -5.79 31.07
N ALA A 7 43.88 -6.26 29.95
CA ALA A 7 44.14 -7.61 29.45
C ALA A 7 43.83 -7.72 27.94
N THR A 8 44.89 -7.87 27.15
CA THR A 8 44.92 -8.37 25.77
C THR A 8 44.99 -9.90 25.78
N ALA A 9 44.33 -10.55 24.82
CA ALA A 9 44.50 -11.99 24.57
C ALA A 9 44.50 -12.29 23.06
N SER A 10 45.67 -12.61 22.54
CA SER A 10 45.91 -13.27 21.25
C SER A 10 46.37 -14.70 21.54
N MET A 11 45.78 -15.70 20.89
CA MET A 11 46.20 -17.10 21.01
C MET A 11 46.44 -17.71 19.62
N GLN A 12 47.69 -18.12 19.40
CA GLN A 12 48.19 -18.96 18.31
C GLN A 12 48.10 -20.45 18.69
N ILE A 13 48.54 -21.30 17.73
CA ILE A 13 48.95 -22.74 17.82
C ILE A 13 47.84 -23.64 17.21
N THR A 14 48.07 -24.54 16.24
CA THR A 14 49.19 -25.47 15.97
C THR A 14 49.17 -25.98 14.52
N VAL A 15 50.34 -26.22 13.92
CA VAL A 15 50.51 -27.12 12.76
C VAL A 15 51.20 -28.40 13.24
N GLY A 16 50.62 -29.56 12.93
CA GLY A 16 51.18 -30.88 13.24
C GLY A 16 51.90 -31.50 12.04
N GLN A 17 53.11 -32.02 12.31
CA GLN A 17 53.78 -33.15 11.64
C GLN A 17 53.79 -34.33 12.66
N PRO A 18 54.17 -35.60 12.38
CA PRO A 18 55.18 -36.06 11.41
C PRO A 18 54.94 -37.48 10.80
N THR A 19 56.02 -38.06 10.25
CA THR A 19 56.35 -39.48 9.93
C THR A 19 56.47 -39.76 8.42
N GLY A 20 57.52 -40.40 7.89
CA GLY A 20 58.78 -40.93 8.40
C GLY A 20 59.42 -41.85 7.33
N CYS A 21 60.76 -41.86 7.24
CA CYS A 21 61.66 -42.92 6.72
C CYS A 21 61.45 -43.49 5.28
N SER A 22 62.44 -43.68 4.40
CA SER A 22 63.80 -44.18 4.59
C SER A 22 64.60 -44.03 3.27
N LEU A 23 65.92 -43.80 3.37
CA LEU A 23 66.89 -43.83 2.26
C LEU A 23 67.69 -45.13 2.35
N GLY A 24 67.48 -46.04 1.38
CA GLY A 24 68.27 -47.26 1.18
C GLY A 24 69.18 -47.11 -0.03
N ALA A 25 70.49 -47.31 0.19
CA ALA A 25 71.52 -47.35 -0.83
C ALA A 25 71.43 -48.60 -1.71
N GLY A 26 71.67 -48.45 -3.02
CA GLY A 26 71.79 -49.57 -3.95
C GLY A 26 72.44 -49.14 -5.26
N ARG A 27 73.74 -49.43 -5.41
CA ARG A 27 74.48 -49.35 -6.68
C ARG A 27 73.87 -50.28 -7.71
N THR A 28 73.71 -49.81 -8.94
CA THR A 28 74.04 -50.57 -10.15
C THR A 28 74.23 -49.60 -11.32
N ARG A 29 75.42 -49.64 -11.92
CA ARG A 29 75.67 -49.16 -13.29
C ARG A 29 74.75 -49.96 -14.23
N TRP A 30 74.41 -49.42 -15.40
CA TRP A 30 74.75 -49.95 -16.72
C TRP A 30 74.16 -49.05 -17.82
N ALA A 31 75.04 -48.73 -18.75
CA ALA A 31 74.89 -48.40 -20.16
C ALA A 31 73.69 -47.58 -20.69
N TYR A 32 74.08 -46.48 -21.35
CA TYR A 32 73.38 -45.77 -22.42
C TYR A 32 72.64 -46.70 -23.39
N GLY A 33 71.39 -46.34 -23.70
CA GLY A 33 70.62 -46.87 -24.81
C GLY A 33 69.68 -45.79 -25.36
N CYS A 34 70.19 -45.01 -26.31
CA CYS A 34 69.41 -44.07 -27.12
C CYS A 34 68.27 -44.80 -27.84
N THR A 35 67.03 -44.59 -27.39
CA THR A 35 65.80 -44.56 -28.21
C THR A 35 64.83 -43.69 -27.39
N SER A 36 64.03 -42.75 -27.88
CA SER A 36 63.58 -42.40 -29.21
C SER A 36 62.86 -41.06 -29.01
N GLY A 37 63.18 -40.02 -29.78
CA GLY A 37 62.53 -38.71 -29.74
C GLY A 37 61.02 -38.73 -30.05
N LYS A 38 60.42 -39.91 -30.29
CA LYS A 38 59.00 -40.09 -30.54
C LYS A 38 58.13 -40.01 -29.28
N PHE A 39 58.62 -40.41 -28.10
CA PHE A 39 57.83 -40.31 -26.85
C PHE A 39 57.69 -38.88 -26.32
N LEU A 40 58.71 -38.04 -26.56
CA LEU A 40 58.64 -36.62 -26.25
C LEU A 40 57.70 -35.90 -27.23
N TYR A 41 57.76 -36.25 -28.52
CA TYR A 41 56.90 -35.68 -29.54
C TYR A 41 55.42 -36.02 -29.32
N ILE A 42 55.09 -37.25 -28.94
CA ILE A 42 53.70 -37.66 -28.65
C ILE A 42 53.17 -36.97 -27.39
N ASN A 43 53.97 -36.84 -26.32
CA ASN A 43 53.54 -36.10 -25.12
C ASN A 43 53.41 -34.59 -25.38
N ILE A 44 54.32 -34.00 -26.15
CA ILE A 44 54.22 -32.58 -26.55
C ILE A 44 53.02 -32.37 -27.44
N LEU A 45 52.73 -33.27 -28.40
CA LEU A 45 51.52 -33.20 -29.21
C LEU A 45 50.26 -33.43 -28.38
N LEU A 46 50.25 -34.35 -27.40
CA LEU A 46 49.10 -34.56 -26.54
C LEU A 46 48.84 -33.33 -25.67
N VAL A 47 49.89 -32.71 -25.13
CA VAL A 47 49.79 -31.48 -24.34
C VAL A 47 49.41 -30.30 -25.22
N LEU A 48 49.92 -30.17 -26.44
CA LEU A 48 49.49 -29.16 -27.42
C LEU A 48 48.06 -29.41 -27.90
N LEU A 49 47.62 -30.67 -28.02
CA LEU A 49 46.27 -31.03 -28.46
C LEU A 49 45.27 -30.93 -27.32
N LEU A 50 45.70 -31.13 -26.05
CA LEU A 50 44.97 -30.78 -24.83
C LEU A 50 44.92 -29.26 -24.62
N LEU A 51 45.99 -28.52 -24.91
CA LEU A 51 46.01 -27.06 -24.88
C LEU A 51 45.18 -26.47 -26.01
N LEU A 52 45.19 -27.06 -27.21
CA LEU A 52 44.30 -26.68 -28.31
C LEU A 52 42.86 -27.08 -28.02
N HIS A 53 42.58 -28.26 -27.45
CA HIS A 53 41.23 -28.62 -27.00
C HIS A 53 40.74 -27.67 -25.91
N ASN A 54 41.57 -27.36 -24.91
CA ASN A 54 41.22 -26.41 -23.85
C ASN A 54 41.13 -24.97 -24.36
N ALA A 55 41.82 -24.60 -25.45
CA ALA A 55 41.70 -23.28 -26.07
C ALA A 55 40.51 -23.18 -27.03
N LEU A 56 40.08 -24.29 -27.64
CA LEU A 56 38.90 -24.39 -28.52
C LEU A 56 37.61 -24.63 -27.73
N PHE A 57 37.68 -25.19 -26.52
CA PHE A 57 36.56 -25.42 -25.61
C PHE A 57 36.68 -24.58 -24.35
N VAL A 58 36.79 -23.26 -24.50
CA VAL A 58 36.21 -22.39 -23.47
C VAL A 58 34.98 -21.71 -24.05
N GLY A 59 33.89 -22.49 -24.08
CA GLY A 59 32.56 -21.96 -24.32
C GLY A 59 32.18 -20.98 -23.22
N GLY A 60 31.55 -19.89 -23.61
CA GLY A 60 31.00 -18.89 -22.72
C GLY A 60 31.19 -17.48 -23.23
N LEU A 61 30.11 -16.71 -23.15
CA LEU A 61 30.11 -15.29 -23.50
C LEU A 61 31.02 -14.54 -22.52
N ARG A 62 32.24 -14.20 -22.96
CA ARG A 62 33.24 -13.56 -22.10
C ARG A 62 33.20 -12.05 -22.21
N LYS A 63 32.76 -11.52 -23.34
CA LYS A 63 32.65 -10.08 -23.59
C LYS A 63 31.28 -9.77 -24.16
N GLY A 64 30.63 -8.81 -23.52
CA GLY A 64 29.39 -8.27 -24.01
C GLY A 64 28.86 -7.18 -23.10
N LYS A 65 27.89 -6.44 -23.61
CA LYS A 65 27.24 -5.37 -22.86
C LYS A 65 25.74 -5.57 -22.94
N LEU A 66 25.10 -5.69 -21.79
CA LEU A 66 23.66 -5.56 -21.69
C LEU A 66 23.31 -4.06 -21.65
N VAL A 67 22.36 -3.63 -22.47
CA VAL A 67 21.88 -2.24 -22.51
C VAL A 67 20.42 -2.25 -22.12
N LEU A 68 20.13 -1.60 -20.99
CA LEU A 68 18.81 -1.42 -20.41
C LEU A 68 18.36 0.05 -20.54
N PRO A 69 17.05 0.33 -20.52
CA PRO A 69 16.56 1.69 -20.38
C PRO A 69 16.96 2.26 -19.01
N SER A 70 17.04 3.59 -18.91
CA SER A 70 17.40 4.30 -17.68
C SER A 70 16.35 4.18 -16.57
N SER A 71 15.11 3.87 -16.93
CA SER A 71 13.98 3.75 -16.01
C SER A 71 12.95 2.82 -16.60
N TYR A 72 12.29 2.02 -15.77
CA TYR A 72 11.18 1.17 -16.17
C TYR A 72 10.05 1.25 -15.13
N THR A 73 8.81 1.05 -15.56
CA THR A 73 7.62 1.12 -14.70
C THR A 73 7.03 -0.27 -14.52
N ALA A 74 6.78 -0.65 -13.28
CA ALA A 74 6.12 -1.92 -12.97
C ALA A 74 4.75 -1.98 -13.63
N LEU A 75 4.38 -3.16 -14.15
CA LEU A 75 3.15 -3.39 -14.92
C LEU A 75 2.99 -2.48 -16.17
N GLY A 76 4.10 -1.91 -16.67
CA GLY A 76 4.14 -1.15 -17.92
C GLY A 76 4.06 -2.02 -19.17
N ASP A 77 4.70 -1.59 -20.26
CA ASP A 77 4.84 -2.39 -21.47
C ASP A 77 5.97 -3.41 -21.34
N ASP A 78 6.11 -4.34 -22.30
CA ASP A 78 7.27 -5.23 -22.36
C ASP A 78 8.58 -4.42 -22.39
N LEU A 79 9.61 -4.95 -21.72
CA LEU A 79 10.92 -4.32 -21.63
C LEU A 79 11.79 -4.75 -22.82
N ASP A 80 12.21 -3.78 -23.62
CA ASP A 80 13.18 -3.99 -24.69
C ASP A 80 14.61 -3.86 -24.16
N VAL A 81 15.38 -4.93 -24.29
CA VAL A 81 16.78 -5.04 -23.87
C VAL A 81 17.66 -5.34 -25.07
N GLN A 82 18.87 -4.80 -25.10
CA GLN A 82 19.84 -5.10 -26.15
C GLN A 82 21.07 -5.79 -25.58
N LEU A 83 21.46 -6.90 -26.18
CA LEU A 83 22.72 -7.57 -25.91
C LEU A 83 23.70 -7.25 -27.04
N HIS A 84 24.77 -6.53 -26.71
CA HIS A 84 25.84 -6.17 -27.64
C HIS A 84 27.01 -7.10 -27.41
N ALA A 85 27.33 -7.94 -28.37
CA ALA A 85 28.42 -8.90 -28.26
C ALA A 85 28.96 -9.30 -29.65
N ASP A 86 30.17 -9.84 -29.68
CA ASP A 86 30.83 -10.20 -30.93
C ASP A 86 30.17 -11.45 -31.54
N PRO A 87 29.75 -11.44 -32.83
CA PRO A 87 29.23 -12.61 -33.52
C PRO A 87 30.08 -13.88 -33.38
N LEU A 88 31.42 -13.73 -33.32
CA LEU A 88 32.34 -14.86 -33.13
C LEU A 88 32.25 -15.49 -31.74
N GLU A 89 31.96 -14.69 -30.70
CA GLU A 89 31.69 -15.20 -29.34
C GLU A 89 30.28 -15.76 -29.24
N LEU A 90 29.31 -15.20 -29.97
CA LEU A 90 27.92 -15.71 -29.99
C LEU A 90 27.82 -17.09 -30.65
N ALA A 91 28.66 -17.36 -31.65
CA ALA A 91 28.68 -18.65 -32.36
C ALA A 91 29.23 -19.82 -31.53
N THR A 92 29.94 -19.55 -30.42
CA THR A 92 30.55 -20.57 -29.56
C THR A 92 29.73 -20.89 -28.31
N VAL A 93 28.60 -20.20 -28.11
CA VAL A 93 27.73 -20.35 -26.94
C VAL A 93 26.49 -21.16 -27.32
N ASP A 94 26.17 -22.19 -26.54
CA ASP A 94 25.04 -23.08 -26.83
C ASP A 94 23.69 -22.40 -26.57
N ARG A 95 23.43 -22.03 -25.30
CA ARG A 95 22.15 -21.48 -24.83
C ARG A 95 22.38 -20.42 -23.77
N LEU A 96 21.97 -19.20 -24.10
CA LEU A 96 21.99 -18.06 -23.19
C LEU A 96 20.61 -17.90 -22.53
N LYS A 97 20.63 -17.57 -21.24
CA LYS A 97 19.45 -17.21 -20.46
C LYS A 97 19.64 -15.83 -19.85
N LEU A 98 18.58 -15.03 -19.85
CA LEU A 98 18.50 -13.79 -19.10
C LEU A 98 17.91 -14.13 -17.73
N GLU A 99 18.72 -14.03 -16.68
CA GLU A 99 18.27 -14.05 -15.30
C GLU A 99 17.81 -12.65 -14.90
N ILE A 100 16.62 -12.56 -14.34
CA ILE A 100 16.02 -11.33 -13.81
C ILE A 100 15.81 -11.59 -12.32
N SER A 101 16.61 -10.95 -11.48
CA SER A 101 16.55 -11.07 -10.04
C SER A 101 15.96 -9.79 -9.42
N ARG A 102 14.92 -9.94 -8.60
CA ARG A 102 14.37 -8.87 -7.76
C ARG A 102 14.99 -8.97 -6.38
N HIS A 103 15.53 -7.87 -5.88
CA HIS A 103 15.97 -7.76 -4.50
C HIS A 103 14.76 -7.38 -3.64
N LEU A 104 14.38 -8.26 -2.72
CA LEU A 104 13.27 -7.98 -1.81
C LEU A 104 13.73 -7.03 -0.69
N PRO A 105 12.84 -6.14 -0.20
CA PRO A 105 13.12 -5.29 0.93
C PRO A 105 13.30 -6.12 2.22
N GLY A 106 14.22 -5.70 3.09
CA GLY A 106 14.63 -6.48 4.26
C GLY A 106 15.52 -7.68 3.89
N ALA A 107 15.97 -8.47 4.87
CA ALA A 107 16.79 -9.66 4.61
C ALA A 107 16.01 -10.83 3.94
N ALA A 108 14.95 -10.52 3.17
CA ALA A 108 13.99 -11.46 2.61
C ALA A 108 14.51 -12.21 1.37
N GLY A 109 15.70 -11.88 0.86
CA GLY A 109 16.36 -12.61 -0.22
C GLY A 109 16.09 -12.05 -1.62
N THR A 110 16.33 -12.87 -2.64
CA THR A 110 16.14 -12.53 -4.06
C THR A 110 15.18 -13.50 -4.73
N VAL A 111 14.31 -12.98 -5.60
CA VAL A 111 13.43 -13.80 -6.45
C VAL A 111 13.97 -13.71 -7.87
N ALA A 112 14.37 -14.85 -8.44
CA ALA A 112 14.94 -14.90 -9.78
C ALA A 112 14.02 -15.64 -10.76
N THR A 113 13.86 -15.06 -11.95
CA THR A 113 13.22 -15.72 -13.10
C THR A 113 14.19 -15.76 -14.27
N THR A 114 14.06 -16.75 -15.14
CA THR A 114 14.95 -16.90 -16.30
C THR A 114 14.14 -16.90 -17.60
N LEU A 115 14.70 -16.27 -18.62
CA LEU A 115 14.15 -16.20 -19.97
C LEU A 115 15.19 -16.71 -20.97
N ASP A 116 14.81 -17.64 -21.83
CA ASP A 116 15.69 -18.12 -22.90
C ASP A 116 15.93 -17.01 -23.93
N ILE A 117 17.20 -16.72 -24.21
CA ILE A 117 17.61 -15.70 -25.19
C ILE A 117 17.76 -16.37 -26.56
N ARG A 118 17.06 -15.85 -27.56
CA ARG A 118 17.29 -16.21 -28.97
C ARG A 118 18.33 -15.27 -29.55
N VAL A 119 19.54 -15.79 -29.73
CA VAL A 119 20.70 -15.04 -30.18
C VAL A 119 20.64 -14.81 -31.69
N ASP A 120 20.93 -13.59 -32.14
CA ASP A 120 21.13 -13.30 -33.56
C ASP A 120 22.63 -13.37 -33.89
N VAL A 121 23.08 -14.52 -34.41
CA VAL A 121 24.50 -14.78 -34.69
C VAL A 121 25.04 -13.94 -35.85
N ASN A 122 24.16 -13.33 -36.67
CA ASN A 122 24.58 -12.55 -37.84
C ASN A 122 24.76 -11.06 -37.53
N HIS A 123 24.31 -10.60 -36.36
CA HIS A 123 24.36 -9.21 -35.96
C HIS A 123 25.12 -9.05 -34.63
N ASN A 124 25.75 -7.90 -34.45
CA ASN A 124 26.44 -7.55 -33.20
C ASN A 124 25.47 -7.16 -32.07
N VAL A 125 24.18 -7.00 -32.37
CA VAL A 125 23.13 -6.62 -31.42
C VAL A 125 21.99 -7.61 -31.51
N THR A 126 21.73 -8.31 -30.41
CA THR A 126 20.52 -9.12 -30.23
C THR A 126 19.47 -8.29 -29.48
N GLN A 127 18.28 -8.14 -30.06
CA GLN A 127 17.13 -7.50 -29.40
C GLN A 127 16.35 -8.56 -28.61
N ILE A 128 16.15 -8.30 -27.31
CA ILE A 128 15.48 -9.19 -26.38
C ILE A 128 14.25 -8.46 -25.84
N LYS A 129 13.07 -9.03 -26.08
CA LYS A 129 11.82 -8.51 -25.54
C LYS A 129 11.44 -9.31 -24.30
N VAL A 130 11.48 -8.66 -23.15
CA VAL A 130 11.15 -9.28 -21.85
C VAL A 130 9.69 -8.97 -21.52
N PRO A 131 8.84 -9.99 -21.31
CA PRO A 131 7.43 -9.76 -20.98
C PRO A 131 7.25 -8.95 -19.70
N CYS A 132 6.30 -8.02 -19.71
CA CYS A 132 6.03 -7.11 -18.59
C CYS A 132 5.67 -7.81 -17.26
N TYR A 133 5.16 -9.05 -17.31
CA TYR A 133 4.80 -9.82 -16.11
C TYR A 133 6.01 -10.30 -15.28
N HIS A 134 7.24 -10.08 -15.74
CA HIS A 134 8.45 -10.24 -14.92
C HIS A 134 8.71 -9.06 -13.98
N PHE A 135 7.99 -7.95 -14.17
CA PHE A 135 8.14 -6.70 -13.42
C PHE A 135 6.79 -6.25 -12.84
N LEU A 136 6.17 -7.13 -12.04
CA LEU A 136 4.86 -6.85 -11.40
C LEU A 136 4.95 -5.87 -10.23
N HIS A 137 6.16 -5.67 -9.69
CA HIS A 137 6.42 -4.85 -8.51
C HIS A 137 7.51 -3.81 -8.78
N GLY A 138 7.43 -2.67 -8.09
CA GLY A 138 8.55 -1.73 -8.02
C GLY A 138 9.70 -2.23 -7.15
N GLY A 139 10.87 -1.61 -7.31
CA GLY A 139 12.08 -1.87 -6.53
C GLY A 139 13.34 -2.05 -7.38
N HIS A 140 14.37 -2.60 -6.74
CA HIS A 140 15.67 -2.85 -7.35
C HIS A 140 15.72 -4.23 -8.00
N TYR A 141 16.01 -4.26 -9.30
CA TYR A 141 16.20 -5.46 -10.08
C TYR A 141 17.63 -5.53 -10.61
N GLU A 142 18.14 -6.75 -10.82
CA GLU A 142 19.39 -7.00 -11.51
C GLU A 142 19.11 -7.97 -12.67
N LEU A 143 19.62 -7.63 -13.86
CA LEU A 143 19.50 -8.46 -15.04
C LEU A 143 20.88 -8.98 -15.41
N ALA A 144 21.02 -10.30 -15.54
CA ALA A 144 22.27 -10.97 -15.84
C ALA A 144 22.11 -11.96 -17.00
N VAL A 145 23.05 -11.95 -17.94
CA VAL A 145 23.13 -12.99 -18.98
C VAL A 145 23.96 -14.16 -18.46
N LEU A 146 23.36 -15.34 -18.43
CA LEU A 146 23.96 -16.60 -17.99
C LEU A 146 24.01 -17.60 -19.13
N GLU A 147 25.01 -18.49 -19.11
CA GLU A 147 25.09 -19.64 -20.00
C GLU A 147 24.60 -20.90 -19.26
N GLU A 148 23.74 -21.69 -19.90
CA GLU A 148 23.07 -22.84 -19.29
C GLU A 148 24.04 -23.95 -18.82
N ASN A 149 25.20 -24.07 -19.48
CA ASN A 149 26.20 -25.12 -19.23
C ASN A 149 27.46 -24.62 -18.50
N ALA A 150 27.52 -23.34 -18.12
CA ALA A 150 28.59 -22.84 -17.27
C ALA A 150 28.38 -23.39 -15.85
N SER A 151 28.95 -24.58 -15.60
CA SER A 151 29.02 -25.16 -14.26
C SER A 151 29.43 -24.08 -13.25
N HIS A 152 28.87 -24.12 -12.03
CA HIS A 152 29.13 -23.22 -10.90
C HIS A 152 30.60 -23.21 -10.40
N SER A 153 31.59 -23.32 -11.29
CA SER A 153 32.98 -23.02 -11.03
C SER A 153 33.14 -21.51 -10.84
N ARG A 154 32.87 -21.04 -9.63
CA ARG A 154 33.27 -19.71 -9.14
C ARG A 154 34.79 -19.49 -9.14
N LEU A 155 35.59 -20.47 -9.56
CA LEU A 155 37.02 -20.31 -9.77
C LEU A 155 37.31 -19.99 -11.25
N GLY A 156 37.43 -18.70 -11.56
CA GLY A 156 38.21 -18.23 -12.71
C GLY A 156 37.45 -17.79 -13.97
N GLN A 157 36.12 -17.96 -14.05
CA GLN A 157 35.33 -17.31 -15.11
C GLN A 157 35.05 -15.86 -14.71
N VAL A 158 35.92 -14.95 -15.15
CA VAL A 158 35.66 -13.51 -15.09
C VAL A 158 34.59 -13.21 -16.14
N MET A 159 33.32 -13.32 -15.73
CA MET A 159 32.21 -12.78 -16.53
C MET A 159 32.37 -11.26 -16.59
N ASP A 160 32.16 -10.68 -17.77
CA ASP A 160 32.17 -9.23 -17.92
C ASP A 160 31.07 -8.64 -17.03
N GLU A 161 31.45 -7.75 -16.09
CA GLU A 161 30.50 -7.06 -15.21
C GLU A 161 29.43 -6.32 -16.04
N ARG A 162 29.71 -5.99 -17.29
CA ARG A 162 28.79 -5.33 -18.23
C ARG A 162 27.66 -6.23 -18.75
N LEU A 163 27.73 -7.54 -18.52
CA LEU A 163 26.64 -8.49 -18.78
C LEU A 163 25.63 -8.56 -17.62
N ARG A 164 25.93 -7.88 -16.51
CA ARG A 164 25.04 -7.68 -15.37
C ARG A 164 24.72 -6.21 -15.25
N GLN A 165 23.44 -5.85 -15.27
CA GLN A 165 23.04 -4.45 -15.18
C GLN A 165 21.91 -4.28 -14.17
N PRO A 166 22.05 -3.32 -13.23
CA PRO A 166 20.96 -2.97 -12.33
C PRO A 166 19.87 -2.22 -13.09
N LEU A 167 18.62 -2.40 -12.65
CA LEU A 167 17.44 -1.73 -13.16
C LEU A 167 16.57 -1.29 -11.99
N GLU A 168 16.37 0.02 -11.87
CA GLU A 168 15.38 0.58 -10.96
C GLU A 168 14.00 0.57 -11.62
N VAL A 169 13.07 -0.15 -11.01
CA VAL A 169 11.69 -0.26 -11.47
C VAL A 169 10.81 0.60 -10.56
N GLY A 170 10.24 1.66 -11.10
CA GLY A 170 9.31 2.53 -10.39
C GLY A 170 7.90 1.94 -10.36
N TRP A 171 7.14 2.26 -9.31
CA TRP A 171 5.70 2.01 -9.30
C TRP A 171 4.97 2.94 -10.29
N PRO A 172 3.85 2.50 -10.89
CA PRO A 172 3.06 3.33 -11.79
C PRO A 172 2.48 4.53 -11.06
N SER A 173 2.27 5.64 -11.79
CA SER A 173 1.58 6.78 -11.22
C SER A 173 0.13 6.46 -10.90
N VAL A 174 -0.33 6.87 -9.72
CA VAL A 174 -1.69 6.65 -9.25
C VAL A 174 -2.44 7.97 -9.17
N ARG A 175 -3.69 7.96 -9.61
CA ARG A 175 -4.63 9.05 -9.44
C ARG A 175 -5.85 8.56 -8.66
N LEU A 176 -6.12 9.22 -7.54
CA LEU A 176 -7.34 9.05 -6.77
C LEU A 176 -8.24 10.26 -6.95
N ALA A 177 -9.55 10.02 -7.02
CA ALA A 177 -10.56 11.07 -6.96
C ALA A 177 -11.83 10.58 -6.26
N ILE A 178 -12.59 11.51 -5.69
CA ILE A 178 -13.95 11.28 -5.21
C ILE A 178 -14.85 12.21 -6.02
N VAL A 179 -15.88 11.66 -6.65
CA VAL A 179 -16.80 12.39 -7.53
C VAL A 179 -18.24 12.20 -7.04
N PRO A 180 -18.98 13.29 -6.74
CA PRO A 180 -18.50 14.68 -6.66
C PRO A 180 -17.50 14.89 -5.50
N ASN A 181 -16.73 15.99 -5.53
CA ASN A 181 -15.80 16.36 -4.46
C ASN A 181 -16.45 17.19 -3.33
N ARG A 182 -17.72 17.53 -3.49
CA ARG A 182 -18.56 18.17 -2.45
C ARG A 182 -19.94 17.55 -2.48
N THR A 183 -20.51 17.33 -1.31
CA THR A 183 -21.81 16.68 -1.14
C THR A 183 -22.52 17.18 0.12
N ASP A 184 -23.75 16.74 0.32
CA ASP A 184 -24.46 16.85 1.58
C ASP A 184 -24.43 15.52 2.34
N THR A 185 -24.70 15.54 3.65
CA THR A 185 -24.84 14.32 4.44
C THR A 185 -26.01 13.46 3.95
N TYR A 186 -25.83 12.14 3.97
CA TYR A 186 -26.77 11.16 3.42
C TYR A 186 -27.25 11.52 2.00
N PRO A 187 -26.32 11.63 1.04
CA PRO A 187 -26.61 12.19 -0.27
C PRO A 187 -27.52 11.28 -1.10
N GLU A 188 -28.37 11.90 -1.92
CA GLU A 188 -29.22 11.20 -2.91
C GLU A 188 -28.45 10.84 -4.17
N LEU A 189 -27.49 11.69 -4.55
CA LEU A 189 -26.59 11.44 -5.66
C LEU A 189 -25.53 10.43 -5.25
N LYS A 190 -25.21 9.51 -6.16
CA LYS A 190 -24.16 8.53 -5.95
C LYS A 190 -22.81 9.22 -5.83
N ILE A 191 -22.01 8.76 -4.88
CA ILE A 191 -20.61 9.18 -4.71
C ILE A 191 -19.72 8.05 -5.18
N GLN A 192 -18.78 8.37 -6.05
CA GLN A 192 -17.88 7.41 -6.66
C GLN A 192 -16.44 7.71 -6.27
N GLY A 193 -15.70 6.68 -5.87
CA GLY A 193 -14.25 6.70 -5.78
C GLY A 193 -13.66 6.25 -7.12
N LEU A 194 -12.74 7.03 -7.66
CA LEU A 194 -12.00 6.68 -8.87
C LEU A 194 -10.56 6.40 -8.50
N LEU A 195 -10.06 5.26 -8.96
CA LEU A 195 -8.68 4.84 -8.85
C LEU A 195 -8.15 4.54 -10.26
N GLU A 196 -7.13 5.29 -10.69
CA GLU A 196 -6.50 5.11 -12.00
C GLU A 196 -5.00 4.89 -11.85
N PHE A 197 -4.47 3.89 -12.56
CA PHE A 197 -3.03 3.68 -12.75
C PHE A 197 -2.71 3.84 -14.23
N ARG A 198 -2.27 5.04 -14.62
CA ARG A 198 -2.17 5.44 -16.04
C ARG A 198 -1.08 4.74 -16.81
N ASP A 199 -0.04 4.34 -16.10
CA ASP A 199 1.15 3.72 -16.69
C ASP A 199 1.03 2.20 -16.78
N VAL A 200 -0.06 1.62 -16.25
CA VAL A 200 -0.31 0.18 -16.31
C VAL A 200 -0.84 -0.22 -17.69
N ARG A 201 -0.02 -0.94 -18.44
CA ARG A 201 -0.31 -1.42 -19.80
C ARG A 201 -0.05 -2.91 -19.99
N CYS A 202 0.48 -3.57 -18.97
CA CYS A 202 0.86 -4.98 -19.04
C CYS A 202 -0.34 -5.89 -19.30
N GLN A 203 -0.24 -6.71 -20.34
CA GLN A 203 -1.23 -7.74 -20.63
C GLN A 203 -0.85 -9.03 -19.91
N LEU A 204 -1.54 -9.31 -18.80
CA LEU A 204 -1.29 -10.52 -18.03
C LEU A 204 -1.75 -11.77 -18.80
N PRO A 205 -1.02 -12.90 -18.71
CA PRO A 205 -1.41 -14.16 -19.35
C PRO A 205 -2.78 -14.63 -18.85
N THR A 206 -3.69 -15.05 -19.73
CA THR A 206 -5.05 -15.47 -19.33
C THR A 206 -5.07 -16.76 -18.50
N GLN A 207 -4.06 -17.62 -18.65
CA GLN A 207 -3.89 -18.82 -17.82
C GLN A 207 -2.79 -18.59 -16.80
N GLY A 208 -3.05 -18.98 -15.55
CA GLY A 208 -2.07 -18.87 -14.46
C GLY A 208 -1.98 -17.50 -13.79
N VAL A 209 -2.90 -16.56 -14.07
CA VAL A 209 -2.97 -15.25 -13.36
C VAL A 209 -2.97 -15.43 -11.85
N ASP A 210 -3.71 -16.43 -11.36
CA ASP A 210 -3.83 -16.68 -9.92
C ASP A 210 -2.52 -17.12 -9.27
N SER A 211 -1.60 -17.68 -10.05
CA SER A 211 -0.27 -18.09 -9.59
C SER A 211 0.77 -16.95 -9.62
N LEU A 212 0.45 -15.82 -10.25
CA LEU A 212 1.33 -14.66 -10.29
C LEU A 212 1.31 -13.92 -8.94
N ASP A 213 2.48 -13.49 -8.51
CA ASP A 213 2.67 -12.62 -7.35
C ASP A 213 2.28 -11.19 -7.71
N LEU A 214 0.97 -10.92 -7.71
CA LEU A 214 0.42 -9.60 -8.01
C LEU A 214 0.49 -8.69 -6.77
N PRO A 215 0.83 -7.39 -6.94
CA PRO A 215 0.81 -6.44 -5.84
C PRO A 215 -0.60 -6.28 -5.26
N GLU A 216 -0.68 -6.22 -3.94
CA GLU A 216 -1.94 -6.07 -3.18
C GLU A 216 -1.92 -4.79 -2.35
N LEU A 217 -2.89 -3.92 -2.61
CA LEU A 217 -3.13 -2.69 -1.85
C LEU A 217 -4.56 -2.68 -1.32
N TRP A 218 -4.82 -1.79 -0.37
CA TRP A 218 -6.15 -1.55 0.16
C TRP A 218 -6.56 -0.10 -0.05
N LEU A 219 -7.73 0.10 -0.63
CA LEU A 219 -8.36 1.39 -0.80
C LEU A 219 -9.25 1.67 0.41
N GLU A 220 -8.99 2.77 1.12
CA GLU A 220 -9.73 3.12 2.34
C GLU A 220 -10.38 4.50 2.27
N LEU A 221 -11.66 4.55 2.62
CA LEU A 221 -12.39 5.79 2.87
C LEU A 221 -12.43 6.04 4.38
N PHE A 222 -12.09 7.25 4.79
CA PHE A 222 -12.09 7.65 6.20
C PHE A 222 -12.67 9.04 6.41
N TYR A 223 -13.22 9.29 7.59
CA TYR A 223 -13.71 10.61 8.01
C TYR A 223 -12.63 11.35 8.80
N CYS A 224 -12.29 12.57 8.40
CA CYS A 224 -11.23 13.38 9.00
C CYS A 224 -11.73 14.42 10.01
N GLY A 225 -13.03 14.69 10.10
CA GLY A 225 -13.55 15.77 10.93
C GLY A 225 -13.70 17.11 10.19
N LYS A 226 -13.66 18.21 10.94
CA LYS A 226 -13.97 19.56 10.44
C LYS A 226 -12.81 20.28 9.72
N SER A 227 -11.59 19.73 9.76
CA SER A 227 -10.42 20.33 9.12
C SER A 227 -9.78 19.37 8.12
N VAL A 228 -9.34 19.91 6.99
CA VAL A 228 -8.57 19.21 5.96
C VAL A 228 -7.24 18.70 6.50
N ASP A 229 -6.62 19.40 7.45
CA ASP A 229 -5.33 19.01 8.02
C ASP A 229 -5.38 17.67 8.76
N SER A 230 -6.57 17.30 9.22
CA SER A 230 -6.80 15.99 9.83
C SER A 230 -6.80 14.85 8.79
N CYS A 231 -6.90 15.17 7.50
CA CYS A 231 -6.72 14.22 6.40
C CYS A 231 -5.26 14.12 5.91
N SER A 232 -4.37 15.04 6.31
CA SER A 232 -3.02 15.15 5.74
C SER A 232 -1.92 14.52 6.61
N HIS A 233 -2.15 14.32 7.90
CA HIS A 233 -1.17 13.72 8.82
C HIS A 233 -1.30 12.20 8.95
N GLY A 234 -0.51 11.51 8.14
CA GLY A 234 -0.15 10.10 8.32
C GLY A 234 1.27 9.93 7.83
N ASN A 235 2.26 10.30 8.66
CA ASN A 235 3.59 9.69 8.50
C ASN A 235 3.40 8.22 8.84
N SER A 236 4.05 7.33 8.08
CA SER A 236 3.87 5.86 8.05
C SER A 236 3.90 5.13 9.40
N SER A 237 4.22 5.80 10.50
CA SER A 237 4.29 5.25 11.85
C SER A 237 3.14 5.63 12.78
N GLN A 238 2.17 6.44 12.37
CA GLN A 238 1.00 6.75 13.20
C GLN A 238 -0.31 6.51 12.43
N PRO A 239 -1.18 5.58 12.89
CA PRO A 239 -2.53 5.47 12.37
C PRO A 239 -3.22 6.83 12.58
N PHE A 240 -4.12 7.19 11.65
CA PHE A 240 -4.93 8.40 11.74
C PHE A 240 -5.69 8.44 13.07
N SER A 241 -5.08 8.99 14.14
CA SER A 241 -5.57 8.80 15.52
C SER A 241 -6.92 9.47 15.77
N ARG A 242 -7.37 10.31 14.83
CA ARG A 242 -8.69 10.95 14.81
C ARG A 242 -9.55 10.54 13.63
N ALA A 243 -9.01 9.86 12.63
CA ALA A 243 -9.81 9.48 11.48
C ALA A 243 -10.48 8.12 11.70
N GLN A 244 -11.74 8.04 11.31
CA GLN A 244 -12.53 6.82 11.42
C GLN A 244 -12.62 6.18 10.05
N VAL A 245 -12.13 4.95 9.92
CA VAL A 245 -12.26 4.17 8.69
C VAL A 245 -13.72 3.79 8.51
N LEU A 246 -14.27 4.08 7.34
CA LEU A 246 -15.67 3.87 6.99
C LEU A 246 -15.85 2.75 5.96
N TYR A 247 -14.87 2.59 5.07
CA TYR A 247 -14.89 1.60 4.01
C TYR A 247 -13.47 1.16 3.69
N THR A 248 -13.31 -0.12 3.33
CA THR A 248 -12.04 -0.72 2.93
C THR A 248 -12.29 -1.75 1.83
N GLU A 249 -11.46 -1.74 0.79
CA GLU A 249 -11.57 -2.67 -0.34
C GLU A 249 -10.18 -3.07 -0.84
N GLN A 250 -10.01 -4.36 -1.16
CA GLN A 250 -8.76 -4.87 -1.70
C GLN A 250 -8.61 -4.55 -3.20
N VAL A 251 -7.45 -4.04 -3.55
CA VAL A 251 -7.02 -3.75 -4.92
C VAL A 251 -5.82 -4.64 -5.25
N ARG A 252 -6.06 -5.69 -6.02
CA ARG A 252 -5.03 -6.63 -6.49
C ARG A 252 -4.63 -6.31 -7.93
N GLY A 253 -3.33 -6.30 -8.22
CA GLY A 253 -2.77 -6.21 -9.57
C GLY A 253 -2.80 -4.81 -10.23
N LEU A 254 -3.06 -3.74 -9.48
CA LEU A 254 -3.10 -2.34 -9.94
C LEU A 254 -3.88 -2.13 -11.26
N PRO A 255 -5.20 -2.40 -11.28
CA PRO A 255 -5.99 -2.33 -12.51
C PRO A 255 -5.97 -0.92 -13.14
N PRO A 256 -5.89 -0.75 -14.47
CA PRO A 256 -5.72 0.57 -15.11
C PRO A 256 -6.74 1.64 -14.67
N SER A 257 -7.99 1.22 -14.46
CA SER A 257 -9.04 2.06 -13.90
C SER A 257 -10.00 1.20 -13.09
N ARG A 258 -10.42 1.71 -11.93
CA ARG A 258 -11.43 1.12 -11.07
C ARG A 258 -12.34 2.22 -10.53
N VAL A 259 -13.64 1.97 -10.58
CA VAL A 259 -14.67 2.84 -10.01
C VAL A 259 -15.35 2.10 -8.87
N VAL A 260 -15.48 2.76 -7.73
CA VAL A 260 -16.09 2.22 -6.51
C VAL A 260 -17.30 3.08 -6.17
N ASP A 261 -18.48 2.46 -6.10
CA ASP A 261 -19.71 3.14 -5.71
C ASP A 261 -19.84 3.12 -4.18
N PHE A 262 -19.76 4.30 -3.56
CA PHE A 262 -19.94 4.43 -2.12
C PHE A 262 -21.42 4.54 -1.76
N ARG A 263 -21.80 3.86 -0.67
CA ARG A 263 -23.15 3.97 -0.11
C ARG A 263 -23.34 5.33 0.56
N CYS A 264 -24.56 5.86 0.50
CA CYS A 264 -24.90 7.14 1.08
C CYS A 264 -24.82 7.18 2.62
N ASP A 265 -24.98 6.04 3.29
CA ASP A 265 -24.93 5.92 4.76
C ASP A 265 -23.53 6.09 5.36
N LEU A 266 -22.49 6.04 4.51
CA LEU A 266 -21.10 6.34 4.89
C LEU A 266 -20.90 7.84 5.15
N PHE A 267 -21.74 8.69 4.57
CA PHE A 267 -21.61 10.15 4.63
C PHE A 267 -22.58 10.78 5.64
N GLY A 268 -22.61 10.24 6.86
CA GLY A 268 -23.55 10.68 7.91
C GLY A 268 -23.12 11.92 8.71
N LEU A 269 -21.91 12.45 8.51
CA LEU A 269 -21.35 13.59 9.25
C LEU A 269 -20.92 14.71 8.31
N ALA A 270 -21.17 15.95 8.70
CA ALA A 270 -20.58 17.09 7.99
C ALA A 270 -19.09 17.24 8.33
N GLY A 271 -18.26 17.43 7.32
CA GLY A 271 -16.81 17.56 7.45
C GLY A 271 -16.07 17.04 6.22
N PHE A 272 -14.80 16.70 6.40
CA PHE A 272 -13.93 16.21 5.35
C PHE A 272 -13.78 14.69 5.41
N TYR A 273 -13.79 14.08 4.24
CA TYR A 273 -13.57 12.68 4.00
C TYR A 273 -12.33 12.52 3.12
N GLY A 274 -11.53 11.49 3.40
CA GLY A 274 -10.34 11.15 2.64
C GLY A 274 -10.44 9.76 2.05
N LEU A 275 -9.89 9.59 0.85
CA LEU A 275 -9.68 8.32 0.19
C LEU A 275 -8.18 8.15 -0.06
N HIS A 276 -7.61 7.03 0.36
CA HIS A 276 -6.19 6.74 0.17
C HIS A 276 -5.93 5.25 -0.07
N LEU A 277 -4.71 4.94 -0.52
CA LEU A 277 -4.20 3.58 -0.56
C LEU A 277 -3.36 3.30 0.68
N LYS A 278 -3.40 2.06 1.16
CA LYS A 278 -2.48 1.52 2.15
C LYS A 278 -1.91 0.17 1.73
N SER A 279 -0.76 -0.17 2.29
CA SER A 279 -0.21 -1.52 2.21
C SER A 279 -0.97 -2.50 3.12
N ARG A 280 -0.67 -3.78 2.98
CA ARG A 280 -1.22 -4.82 3.85
C ARG A 280 -0.77 -4.61 5.29
N THR A 281 -1.69 -4.71 6.24
CA THR A 281 -1.40 -4.63 7.67
C THR A 281 -0.42 -5.71 8.11
N GLY A 282 0.71 -5.31 8.69
CA GLY A 282 1.73 -6.22 9.24
C GLY A 282 2.90 -6.54 8.32
N GLU A 283 2.95 -5.97 7.11
CA GLU A 283 4.09 -6.09 6.20
C GLU A 283 5.10 -4.95 6.46
N PRO A 284 6.43 -5.21 6.42
CA PRO A 284 7.42 -4.15 6.57
C PRO A 284 7.22 -3.07 5.51
N ASP A 285 7.34 -1.79 5.91
CA ASP A 285 7.24 -0.64 5.01
C ASP A 285 8.28 -0.77 3.89
N ASP A 286 7.84 -1.18 2.70
CA ASP A 286 8.66 -1.09 1.49
C ASP A 286 8.74 0.39 1.08
N PRO A 287 9.92 1.02 1.17
CA PRO A 287 10.08 2.44 0.83
C PRO A 287 9.75 2.71 -0.64
N SER A 288 9.84 1.70 -1.51
CA SER A 288 9.47 1.86 -2.92
C SER A 288 7.99 2.17 -3.10
N LEU A 289 7.09 1.70 -2.21
CA LEU A 289 5.64 1.93 -2.28
C LEU A 289 5.22 3.36 -1.93
N ALA A 290 6.11 4.19 -1.36
CA ALA A 290 5.80 5.54 -0.90
C ALA A 290 5.03 6.41 -1.94
N PRO A 291 5.36 6.41 -3.25
CA PRO A 291 4.62 7.19 -4.25
C PRO A 291 3.16 6.76 -4.38
N LEU A 292 2.85 5.47 -4.21
CA LEU A 292 1.48 4.95 -4.26
C LEU A 292 0.69 5.34 -3.01
N LEU A 293 1.33 5.22 -1.84
CA LEU A 293 0.68 5.45 -0.54
C LEU A 293 0.46 6.94 -0.22
N GLN A 294 1.15 7.84 -0.93
CA GLN A 294 0.96 9.28 -0.81
C GLN A 294 -0.28 9.80 -1.55
N ALA A 295 -0.82 9.04 -2.50
CA ALA A 295 -1.97 9.47 -3.27
C ALA A 295 -3.23 9.57 -2.40
N ARG A 296 -3.95 10.68 -2.54
CA ARG A 296 -5.12 11.01 -1.74
C ARG A 296 -6.16 11.74 -2.56
N ALA A 297 -7.42 11.50 -2.23
CA ALA A 297 -8.55 12.31 -2.69
C ALA A 297 -9.38 12.78 -1.49
N LEU A 298 -9.99 13.95 -1.64
CA LEU A 298 -10.76 14.60 -0.59
C LEU A 298 -12.18 14.90 -1.05
N LEU A 299 -13.11 14.79 -0.12
CA LEU A 299 -14.51 15.14 -0.28
C LEU A 299 -14.95 15.98 0.92
N GLN A 300 -15.67 17.07 0.66
CA GLN A 300 -16.34 17.85 1.70
C GLN A 300 -17.83 17.50 1.75
N ALA A 301 -18.34 17.17 2.92
CA ALA A 301 -19.77 16.99 3.18
C ALA A 301 -20.31 18.12 4.05
N ASP A 302 -21.39 18.76 3.61
CA ASP A 302 -22.14 19.74 4.41
C ASP A 302 -23.40 19.08 4.99
N TRP A 303 -24.01 19.66 6.03
CA TRP A 303 -25.27 19.14 6.55
C TRP A 303 -26.39 19.28 5.53
N SER A 304 -27.11 18.18 5.25
CA SER A 304 -28.22 18.21 4.32
C SER A 304 -29.30 19.22 4.70
N LYS A 305 -29.77 19.97 3.70
CA LYS A 305 -30.85 20.95 3.85
C LYS A 305 -32.23 20.29 4.01
N GLN A 306 -32.33 18.97 3.79
CA GLN A 306 -33.56 18.21 3.99
C GLN A 306 -33.89 17.99 5.47
N TYR A 307 -32.92 18.24 6.37
CA TYR A 307 -33.20 18.31 7.79
C TYR A 307 -34.05 19.52 8.13
N VAL A 308 -35.34 19.27 8.30
CA VAL A 308 -36.32 20.23 8.83
C VAL A 308 -36.73 19.76 10.21
N PHE A 309 -36.80 20.68 11.17
CA PHE A 309 -37.14 20.36 12.56
C PHE A 309 -37.96 21.50 13.15
N THR A 310 -39.12 21.18 13.71
CA THR A 310 -40.02 22.18 14.31
C THR A 310 -40.83 21.58 15.43
N VAL A 311 -40.92 22.30 16.54
CA VAL A 311 -41.80 21.97 17.66
C VAL A 311 -43.17 22.57 17.38
N HIS A 312 -44.21 21.74 17.33
CA HIS A 312 -45.56 22.17 16.96
C HIS A 312 -46.34 22.72 18.16
N THR A 313 -45.77 23.69 18.86
CA THR A 313 -46.45 24.49 19.90
C THR A 313 -45.79 25.86 20.06
N ARG A 314 -46.54 26.84 20.59
CA ARG A 314 -46.02 28.18 20.92
C ARG A 314 -45.49 28.29 22.35
N SER A 315 -45.97 27.43 23.25
CA SER A 315 -45.52 27.29 24.62
C SER A 315 -45.77 25.86 25.11
N ILE A 316 -45.06 25.42 26.15
CA ILE A 316 -45.29 24.09 26.72
C ILE A 316 -46.63 24.01 27.43
N PHE A 317 -46.96 24.99 28.27
CA PHE A 317 -48.24 25.07 28.95
C PHE A 317 -49.21 26.01 28.21
N PRO A 318 -50.54 25.71 28.25
CA PRO A 318 -51.16 24.58 28.93
C PRO A 318 -50.91 23.24 28.21
N CYS A 319 -50.44 22.23 28.95
CA CYS A 319 -50.21 20.86 28.47
C CYS A 319 -51.21 19.95 29.19
N ASP A 320 -52.19 19.41 28.47
CA ASP A 320 -53.18 18.50 29.05
C ASP A 320 -52.55 17.12 29.29
N PRO A 321 -52.49 16.61 30.55
CA PRO A 321 -51.97 15.27 30.85
C PRO A 321 -52.70 14.13 30.12
N HIS A 322 -53.97 14.34 29.73
CA HIS A 322 -54.74 13.38 28.94
C HIS A 322 -54.73 13.67 27.44
N GLY A 323 -54.03 14.73 27.01
CA GLY A 323 -53.88 15.10 25.61
C GLY A 323 -52.81 14.30 24.88
N SER A 324 -52.57 14.65 23.60
CA SER A 324 -51.56 13.99 22.77
C SER A 324 -50.10 14.40 23.08
N GLY A 325 -49.88 15.20 24.13
CA GLY A 325 -48.55 15.75 24.47
C GLY A 325 -48.02 16.78 23.46
N ILE A 326 -46.74 17.11 23.60
CA ILE A 326 -46.04 18.05 22.72
C ILE A 326 -45.53 17.33 21.48
N ARG A 327 -46.07 17.74 20.32
CA ARG A 327 -45.72 17.15 19.03
C ARG A 327 -44.51 17.84 18.41
N VAL A 328 -43.55 17.04 17.97
CA VAL A 328 -42.37 17.50 17.23
C VAL A 328 -42.44 16.94 15.80
N LEU A 329 -42.18 17.81 14.83
CA LEU A 329 -42.20 17.50 13.40
C LEU A 329 -40.80 17.56 12.84
N PHE A 330 -40.45 16.57 12.01
CA PHE A 330 -39.13 16.54 11.39
C PHE A 330 -39.10 15.84 10.03
N GLN A 331 -38.16 16.28 9.22
CA GLN A 331 -37.77 15.66 7.95
C GLN A 331 -36.26 15.38 7.99
N TYR A 332 -35.86 14.36 7.25
CA TYR A 332 -34.48 13.91 7.14
C TYR A 332 -34.24 13.29 5.77
N PRO A 333 -32.97 13.13 5.35
CA PRO A 333 -32.63 12.46 4.10
C PRO A 333 -33.03 10.98 4.06
N ALA A 334 -33.36 10.46 2.88
CA ALA A 334 -33.84 9.09 2.71
C ALA A 334 -32.85 8.01 3.18
N CYS A 335 -31.55 8.33 3.24
CA CYS A 335 -30.46 7.38 3.54
C CYS A 335 -30.01 7.37 5.01
N ILE A 336 -30.78 7.94 5.94
CA ILE A 336 -30.45 7.80 7.37
C ILE A 336 -30.45 6.32 7.82
N LEU A 337 -29.68 6.06 8.87
CA LEU A 337 -29.64 4.77 9.55
C LEU A 337 -30.94 4.51 10.33
N ASN A 338 -31.39 3.25 10.35
CA ASN A 338 -32.61 2.91 11.06
C ASN A 338 -32.38 2.97 12.59
N GLN A 339 -33.22 3.72 13.30
CA GLN A 339 -33.19 3.86 14.77
C GLN A 339 -31.90 4.46 15.36
N ALA A 340 -31.07 5.13 14.53
CA ALA A 340 -29.85 5.77 14.99
C ALA A 340 -30.10 7.21 15.49
N ASP A 341 -30.91 7.95 14.73
CA ASP A 341 -31.26 9.33 15.03
C ASP A 341 -32.19 9.40 16.24
N ARG A 342 -32.18 10.54 16.92
CA ARG A 342 -32.98 10.79 18.13
C ARG A 342 -33.35 12.25 18.28
N VAL A 343 -34.43 12.50 19.02
CA VAL A 343 -34.79 13.84 19.48
C VAL A 343 -34.55 13.89 20.98
N ARG A 344 -33.69 14.82 21.41
CA ARG A 344 -33.40 15.08 22.82
C ARG A 344 -34.16 16.31 23.29
N VAL A 345 -34.57 16.30 24.55
CA VAL A 345 -35.25 17.41 25.21
C VAL A 345 -34.40 17.90 26.37
N TYR A 346 -34.12 19.19 26.36
CA TYR A 346 -33.43 19.89 27.42
C TYR A 346 -34.34 20.97 28.00
N ALA A 347 -34.32 21.15 29.31
CA ALA A 347 -34.99 22.25 30.00
C ALA A 347 -33.97 23.29 30.45
N LYS A 348 -34.30 24.56 30.25
CA LYS A 348 -33.46 25.68 30.64
C LYS A 348 -33.88 26.16 32.03
N LEU A 349 -32.95 26.13 32.97
CA LEU A 349 -33.13 26.63 34.32
C LEU A 349 -32.41 27.98 34.45
N ARG A 350 -33.11 28.97 35.00
CA ARG A 350 -32.53 30.28 35.31
C ARG A 350 -31.97 30.23 36.73
N ALA A 351 -30.73 30.69 36.91
CA ALA A 351 -30.16 30.83 38.24
C ALA A 351 -30.91 31.88 39.05
N ASP A 352 -31.18 31.57 40.31
CA ASP A 352 -31.85 32.47 41.26
C ASP A 352 -30.83 33.45 41.84
N VAL A 353 -30.45 34.44 41.00
CA VAL A 353 -29.54 35.52 41.36
C VAL A 353 -30.12 36.86 40.96
N LEU A 354 -29.91 37.88 41.79
CA LEU A 354 -30.31 39.27 41.54
C LEU A 354 -29.40 39.92 40.48
N SER A 355 -29.48 39.44 39.23
CA SER A 355 -28.80 39.97 38.07
C SER A 355 -29.81 40.35 36.99
N LEU A 356 -29.50 41.39 36.20
CA LEU A 356 -30.30 41.81 35.05
C LEU A 356 -30.37 40.70 33.97
N ALA A 357 -29.33 39.87 33.87
CA ALA A 357 -29.26 38.71 32.99
C ALA A 357 -28.67 37.50 33.76
N PRO A 358 -29.49 36.77 34.52
CA PRO A 358 -29.01 35.61 35.27
C PRO A 358 -28.54 34.50 34.33
N PRO A 359 -27.46 33.78 34.69
CA PRO A 359 -26.99 32.66 33.89
C PRO A 359 -28.05 31.55 33.83
N THR A 360 -28.09 30.83 32.71
CA THR A 360 -29.00 29.70 32.51
C THR A 360 -28.23 28.40 32.29
N SER A 361 -28.72 27.29 32.85
CA SER A 361 -28.20 25.94 32.62
C SER A 361 -29.20 25.09 31.83
N LEU A 362 -28.68 24.20 30.98
CA LEU A 362 -29.49 23.20 30.27
C LEU A 362 -29.49 21.88 31.05
N HIS A 363 -30.68 21.35 31.33
CA HIS A 363 -30.90 20.09 32.03
C HIS A 363 -31.50 19.08 31.06
N TYR A 364 -30.90 17.91 30.94
CA TYR A 364 -31.44 16.83 30.13
C TYR A 364 -32.74 16.29 30.75
N ILE A 365 -33.79 16.14 29.95
CA ILE A 365 -35.11 15.67 30.39
C ILE A 365 -35.41 14.29 29.85
N ALA A 366 -35.36 14.13 28.52
CA ALA A 366 -35.72 12.90 27.84
C ALA A 366 -35.08 12.80 26.46
N GLU A 367 -35.05 11.59 25.90
CA GLU A 367 -34.79 11.37 24.48
C GLU A 367 -35.73 10.31 23.93
N GLN A 368 -36.09 10.45 22.65
CA GLN A 368 -36.81 9.43 21.90
C GLN A 368 -36.09 9.13 20.60
N ARG A 369 -36.05 7.85 20.21
CA ARG A 369 -35.44 7.41 18.96
C ARG A 369 -36.34 7.73 17.77
N VAL A 370 -35.72 8.12 16.66
CA VAL A 370 -36.38 8.32 15.38
C VAL A 370 -36.28 7.03 14.57
N SER A 371 -37.43 6.43 14.24
CA SER A 371 -37.47 5.29 13.33
C SER A 371 -37.58 5.76 11.88
N LYS A 372 -36.97 5.03 10.95
CA LYS A 372 -37.07 5.36 9.52
C LYS A 372 -38.53 5.27 9.05
N GLY A 373 -38.98 6.26 8.28
CA GLY A 373 -40.38 6.45 7.87
C GLY A 373 -41.23 7.24 8.87
N GLN A 374 -40.75 7.47 10.10
CA GLN A 374 -41.41 8.33 11.07
C GLN A 374 -41.02 9.79 10.84
N HIS A 375 -41.98 10.72 10.89
CA HIS A 375 -41.76 12.16 10.70
C HIS A 375 -42.32 13.02 11.84
N SER A 376 -42.79 12.38 12.91
CA SER A 376 -43.22 13.06 14.12
C SER A 376 -43.06 12.21 15.36
N LEU A 377 -42.73 12.87 16.47
CA LEU A 377 -42.68 12.30 17.81
C LEU A 377 -43.60 13.09 18.74
N TYR A 378 -44.03 12.43 19.82
CA TYR A 378 -44.89 13.02 20.84
C TYR A 378 -44.22 12.86 22.20
N PHE A 379 -44.07 13.95 22.92
CA PHE A 379 -43.51 13.97 24.27
C PHE A 379 -44.64 14.21 25.27
N GLU A 380 -44.78 13.30 26.24
CA GLU A 380 -45.84 13.33 27.24
C GLU A 380 -45.73 14.57 28.14
N CYS A 381 -46.87 15.11 28.57
CA CYS A 381 -46.92 16.33 29.38
C CYS A 381 -46.19 16.18 30.73
N ASP A 382 -46.11 14.96 31.26
CA ASP A 382 -45.46 14.64 32.54
C ASP A 382 -43.94 14.90 32.54
N LEU A 383 -43.34 15.05 31.36
CA LEU A 383 -41.93 15.41 31.21
C LEU A 383 -41.67 16.90 31.50
N PHE A 384 -42.71 17.73 31.58
CA PHE A 384 -42.60 19.18 31.66
C PHE A 384 -43.02 19.74 33.03
N TYR A 385 -42.29 20.74 33.51
CA TYR A 385 -42.46 21.38 34.81
C TYR A 385 -42.33 22.90 34.67
N GLU A 386 -43.20 23.64 35.36
CA GLU A 386 -43.25 25.11 35.29
C GLU A 386 -42.00 25.82 35.84
N LYS A 387 -41.17 25.13 36.62
CA LYS A 387 -39.93 25.69 37.19
C LYS A 387 -38.89 26.08 36.14
N PHE A 388 -38.98 25.51 34.94
CA PHE A 388 -38.06 25.80 33.85
C PHE A 388 -38.60 26.95 33.00
N VAL A 389 -37.72 27.77 32.43
CA VAL A 389 -38.15 28.94 31.65
C VAL A 389 -38.45 28.62 30.19
N GLU A 390 -37.78 27.60 29.65
CA GLU A 390 -37.81 27.24 28.23
C GLU A 390 -37.40 25.77 28.07
N TYR A 391 -37.91 25.11 27.03
CA TYR A 391 -37.54 23.76 26.64
C TYR A 391 -36.99 23.74 25.23
N CYS A 392 -35.81 23.16 25.05
CA CYS A 392 -35.12 23.04 23.78
C CYS A 392 -35.13 21.58 23.30
N PHE A 393 -35.71 21.36 22.13
CA PHE A 393 -35.72 20.09 21.46
C PHE A 393 -34.59 20.07 20.43
N VAL A 394 -33.81 18.99 20.40
CA VAL A 394 -32.63 18.88 19.54
C VAL A 394 -32.75 17.63 18.69
N TYR A 395 -32.74 17.80 17.36
CA TYR A 395 -32.58 16.67 16.44
C TYR A 395 -31.12 16.28 16.39
N VAL A 396 -30.85 15.02 16.69
CA VAL A 396 -29.50 14.47 16.81
C VAL A 396 -29.36 13.33 15.81
N SER A 397 -28.37 13.44 14.93
CA SER A 397 -28.01 12.40 13.97
C SER A 397 -26.86 11.55 14.51
N GLN A 398 -26.93 10.25 14.25
CA GLN A 398 -25.83 9.33 14.53
C GLN A 398 -25.35 8.67 13.25
N ALA A 399 -24.06 8.80 12.96
CA ALA A 399 -23.44 8.21 11.78
C ALA A 399 -23.06 6.72 12.01
N ILE A 400 -22.68 6.02 10.94
CA ILE A 400 -22.33 4.59 10.98
C ILE A 400 -21.15 4.28 11.90
N SER A 401 -20.26 5.25 12.11
CA SER A 401 -19.15 5.14 13.06
C SER A 401 -19.57 5.26 14.52
N GLY A 402 -20.84 5.56 14.81
CA GLY A 402 -21.36 5.84 16.13
C GLY A 402 -21.15 7.28 16.60
N ALA A 403 -20.50 8.12 15.80
CA ALA A 403 -20.37 9.55 16.10
C ALA A 403 -21.74 10.23 16.05
N VAL A 404 -21.95 11.17 16.99
CA VAL A 404 -23.23 11.85 17.20
C VAL A 404 -23.06 13.34 16.98
N ALA A 405 -24.02 13.96 16.31
CA ALA A 405 -24.03 15.40 16.07
C ALA A 405 -25.43 16.02 16.23
N ASP A 406 -25.47 17.19 16.85
CA ASP A 406 -26.66 18.01 16.97
C ASP A 406 -26.88 18.77 15.66
N ILE A 407 -28.04 18.58 15.03
CA ILE A 407 -28.34 19.08 13.68
C ILE A 407 -29.13 20.37 13.74
N ARG A 408 -30.19 20.38 14.53
CA ARG A 408 -31.09 21.52 14.74
C ARG A 408 -31.58 21.52 16.17
N MET A 409 -31.76 22.72 16.71
CA MET A 409 -32.36 22.97 18.01
C MET A 409 -33.51 23.94 17.82
N ASP A 410 -34.65 23.65 18.45
CA ASP A 410 -35.81 24.52 18.48
C ASP A 410 -36.30 24.62 19.93
N CYS A 411 -36.41 25.84 20.43
CA CYS A 411 -36.71 26.12 21.83
C CYS A 411 -38.06 26.83 21.95
N VAL A 412 -38.88 26.37 22.90
CA VAL A 412 -40.20 26.91 23.17
C VAL A 412 -40.32 27.34 24.64
N PRO A 413 -40.97 28.49 24.92
CA PRO A 413 -41.13 28.96 26.29
C PRO A 413 -42.04 28.03 27.08
N THR A 414 -41.82 27.94 28.38
CA THR A 414 -42.66 27.10 29.25
C THR A 414 -44.09 27.64 29.33
N LEU A 415 -44.24 28.96 29.49
CA LEU A 415 -45.52 29.66 29.56
C LEU A 415 -45.73 30.53 28.31
N PRO A 416 -46.98 30.79 27.90
CA PRO A 416 -47.25 31.68 26.77
C PRO A 416 -46.77 33.09 27.08
N VAL A 417 -45.98 33.66 26.17
CA VAL A 417 -45.56 35.06 26.26
C VAL A 417 -46.79 35.93 26.01
N SER A 418 -47.25 36.64 27.04
CA SER A 418 -48.36 37.58 26.92
C SER A 418 -47.86 38.82 26.18
N GLY A 419 -47.99 38.86 24.85
CA GLY A 419 -47.59 40.02 24.06
C GLY A 419 -47.57 39.78 22.55
N GLU A 420 -48.75 39.85 21.92
CA GLU A 420 -49.02 40.71 20.76
C GLU A 420 -50.52 41.04 20.70
#